data_AF-A0A246FFW1-F1
#
_entry.id   AF-A0A246FFW1-F1
#
_cell.length_a   1.000
_cell.length_b   1.000
_cell.length_c   1.000
_cell.angle_alpha   90.00
_cell.angle_beta   90.00
_cell.angle_gamma   90.00
#
_symmetry.space_group_name_H-M   'P 1'
#
loop_
_entity.id
_entity.type
_entity.pdbx_description
1 polymer ?
#
loop_
_entity_poly.entity_id
_entity_poly.type
_entity_poly.pdbx_seq_one_letter_code
_entity_poly.pdbx_strand_id
1 'polypeptide(L)'
;MLISVDDTPFGHALGQFMLLFDQSPLDLAHAHVAFADLSALVAREHPERAWPITIPRGDGPSLSVTVEGMLALKRARYADLQPVALAAVEAAMAPWHGATVRAVTAERGNSSGSMLHVELKLPTGETQGLTAHCPWQVTAAGGRPCSWNEAVSPLQRAVSTLRRKKVASVRVQVSGALEVSFATGAGLLVGGAGWYPQAEVADLHYWLHTNDAMYLRVATQFLLQPLRVEDEQAEEEGAS
;
A
#
# COMPACT_ATOMS: atom_id res chain seq x y z
N MET A 1 9.14 -7.50 7.66
CA MET A 1 9.88 -8.19 8.75
C MET A 1 10.42 -9.48 8.15
N LEU A 2 11.69 -9.49 7.74
CA LEU A 2 12.29 -10.70 7.18
C LEU A 2 13.01 -11.41 8.32
N ILE A 3 12.45 -12.54 8.74
CA ILE A 3 13.20 -13.49 9.57
C ILE A 3 14.27 -14.08 8.66
N SER A 4 15.51 -14.18 9.17
CA SER A 4 16.54 -14.93 8.46
C SER A 4 16.04 -16.36 8.31
N VAL A 5 15.79 -16.77 7.07
CA VAL A 5 15.39 -18.15 6.75
C VAL A 5 16.63 -18.96 6.43
N ASP A 6 16.59 -20.25 6.73
CA ASP A 6 17.69 -21.17 6.41
C ASP A 6 17.88 -21.26 4.88
N ASP A 7 19.13 -21.39 4.41
CA ASP A 7 19.44 -21.60 2.99
C ASP A 7 19.11 -23.05 2.56
N THR A 8 17.82 -23.35 2.50
CA THR A 8 17.24 -24.65 2.15
C THR A 8 16.02 -24.45 1.25
N PRO A 9 15.54 -25.46 0.51
CA PRO A 9 14.31 -25.36 -0.25
C PRO A 9 13.12 -24.93 0.64
N PHE A 10 13.03 -25.50 1.85
CA PHE A 10 12.07 -25.09 2.86
C PHE A 10 12.22 -23.62 3.25
N GLY A 11 13.41 -23.17 3.63
CA GLY A 11 13.64 -21.79 4.05
C GLY A 11 13.36 -20.77 2.95
N HIS A 12 13.73 -21.07 1.70
CA HIS A 12 13.37 -20.24 0.55
C HIS A 12 11.86 -20.15 0.34
N ALA A 13 11.14 -21.27 0.38
CA ALA A 13 9.68 -21.27 0.26
C ALA A 13 9.01 -20.50 1.41
N LEU A 14 9.53 -20.64 2.64
CA LEU A 14 9.04 -19.92 3.80
C LEU A 14 9.23 -18.40 3.63
N GLY A 15 10.40 -17.98 3.14
CA GLY A 15 10.68 -16.58 2.83
C GLY A 15 9.73 -16.03 1.76
N GLN A 16 9.48 -16.78 0.68
CA GLN A 16 8.52 -16.39 -0.36
C GLN A 16 7.10 -16.25 0.19
N PHE A 17 6.64 -17.21 1.01
CA PHE A 17 5.35 -17.14 1.66
C PHE A 17 5.21 -15.90 2.54
N MET A 18 6.22 -15.59 3.37
CA MET A 18 6.21 -14.40 4.21
C MET A 18 6.17 -13.11 3.39
N LEU A 19 6.89 -13.06 2.26
CA LEU A 19 6.91 -11.91 1.35
C LEU A 19 5.54 -11.63 0.72
N LEU A 20 4.65 -12.61 0.56
CA LEU A 20 3.29 -12.39 0.07
C LEU A 20 2.54 -11.36 0.93
N PHE A 21 2.77 -11.37 2.24
CA PHE A 21 2.07 -10.46 3.17
C PHE A 21 2.62 -9.03 3.16
N ASP A 22 3.83 -8.82 2.63
CA ASP A 22 4.39 -7.50 2.36
C ASP A 22 3.87 -6.90 1.02
N GLN A 23 3.18 -7.70 0.20
CA GLN A 23 2.56 -7.24 -1.05
C GLN A 23 1.24 -6.49 -0.81
N SER A 24 0.93 -5.59 -1.73
CA SER A 24 -0.34 -4.88 -1.87
C SER A 24 -0.69 -4.86 -3.36
N PRO A 25 -1.85 -5.42 -3.77
CA PRO A 25 -2.80 -6.17 -2.94
C PRO A 25 -2.25 -7.49 -2.40
N LEU A 26 -2.80 -8.00 -1.29
CA LEU A 26 -2.59 -9.38 -0.86
C LEU A 26 -3.67 -10.29 -1.47
N ASP A 27 -3.24 -11.27 -2.27
CA ASP A 27 -4.09 -12.34 -2.80
C ASP A 27 -4.19 -13.48 -1.76
N LEU A 28 -5.34 -13.59 -1.09
CA LEU A 28 -5.53 -14.59 -0.03
C LEU A 28 -5.56 -16.02 -0.58
N ALA A 29 -6.11 -16.23 -1.78
CA ALA A 29 -6.13 -17.56 -2.39
C ALA A 29 -4.70 -18.04 -2.69
N HIS A 30 -3.86 -17.16 -3.24
CA HIS A 30 -2.45 -17.44 -3.46
C HIS A 30 -1.71 -17.71 -2.13
N ALA A 31 -1.99 -16.93 -1.08
CA ALA A 31 -1.40 -17.16 0.24
C ALA A 31 -1.79 -18.53 0.83
N HIS A 32 -3.05 -18.95 0.69
CA HIS A 32 -3.50 -20.28 1.14
C HIS A 32 -2.87 -21.42 0.34
N VAL A 33 -2.73 -21.28 -0.99
CA VAL A 33 -2.02 -22.25 -1.82
C VAL A 33 -0.56 -22.37 -1.39
N ALA A 34 0.14 -21.24 -1.27
CA ALA A 34 1.54 -21.21 -0.84
C ALA A 34 1.74 -21.83 0.56
N PHE A 35 0.79 -21.64 1.48
CA PHE A 35 0.80 -22.27 2.80
C PHE A 35 0.61 -23.80 2.71
N ALA A 36 -0.29 -24.28 1.86
CA ALA A 36 -0.49 -25.72 1.65
C ALA A 36 0.76 -26.39 1.04
N ASP A 37 1.40 -25.73 0.07
CA ASP A 37 2.64 -26.21 -0.54
C ASP A 37 3.79 -26.28 0.49
N LEU A 38 3.89 -25.28 1.37
CA LEU A 38 4.82 -25.31 2.50
C LEU A 38 4.56 -26.47 3.44
N SER A 39 3.30 -26.77 3.75
CA SER A 39 2.95 -27.90 4.61
C SER A 39 3.42 -29.22 4.01
N ALA A 40 3.25 -29.40 2.70
CA ALA A 40 3.71 -30.59 1.99
C ALA A 40 5.25 -30.67 1.94
N LEU A 41 5.92 -29.53 1.80
CA LEU A 41 7.38 -29.43 1.80
C LEU A 41 7.98 -29.82 3.16
N VAL A 42 7.42 -29.30 4.26
CA VAL A 42 7.86 -29.65 5.62
C VAL A 42 7.65 -31.13 5.91
N ALA A 43 6.49 -31.69 5.56
CA ALA A 43 6.22 -33.11 5.78
C ALA A 43 7.23 -34.03 5.04
N ARG A 44 7.77 -33.57 3.91
CA ARG A 44 8.74 -34.33 3.10
C ARG A 44 10.18 -34.15 3.58
N GLU A 45 10.60 -32.92 3.88
CA GLU A 45 12.00 -32.59 4.14
C GLU A 45 12.35 -32.57 5.64
N HIS A 46 11.36 -32.35 6.49
CA HIS A 46 11.50 -32.24 7.95
C HIS A 46 10.32 -32.89 8.68
N PRO A 47 10.08 -34.21 8.52
CA PRO A 47 8.91 -34.90 9.08
C PRO A 47 8.83 -34.84 10.61
N GLU A 48 9.96 -34.63 11.29
CA GLU A 48 10.07 -34.46 12.73
C GLU A 48 9.77 -33.02 13.22
N ARG A 49 9.71 -32.04 12.32
CA ARG A 49 9.49 -30.63 12.67
C ARG A 49 8.00 -30.37 12.93
N ALA A 50 7.70 -29.73 14.05
CA ALA A 50 6.34 -29.28 14.34
C ALA A 50 5.85 -28.27 13.29
N TRP A 51 4.62 -28.47 12.81
CA TRP A 51 3.97 -27.62 11.81
C TRP A 51 2.55 -27.25 12.25
N PRO A 52 2.10 -25.99 12.07
CA PRO A 52 2.83 -24.83 11.54
C PRO A 52 3.96 -24.37 12.48
N ILE A 53 4.99 -23.75 11.89
CA ILE A 53 6.07 -23.16 12.68
C ILE A 53 5.50 -22.07 13.57
N THR A 54 5.99 -21.98 14.80
CA THR A 54 5.65 -20.91 15.72
C THR A 54 6.89 -20.06 15.99
N ILE A 55 6.77 -18.75 15.80
CA ILE A 55 7.84 -17.78 16.05
C ILE A 55 7.61 -17.16 17.43
N PRO A 56 8.56 -17.27 18.38
CA PRO A 56 8.48 -16.56 19.63
C PRO A 56 8.54 -15.04 19.38
N ARG A 57 7.64 -14.29 20.02
CA ARG A 57 7.69 -12.82 20.03
C ARG A 57 8.18 -12.37 21.39
N GLY A 58 9.13 -11.44 21.42
CA GLY A 58 9.83 -11.05 22.65
C GLY A 58 8.90 -10.61 23.78
N ASP A 59 7.87 -9.83 23.46
CA ASP A 59 6.92 -9.21 24.39
C ASP A 59 5.46 -9.64 24.17
N GLY A 60 5.22 -10.67 23.36
CA GLY A 60 3.86 -11.04 22.95
C GLY A 60 3.63 -12.55 22.79
N PRO A 61 2.37 -12.95 22.54
CA PRO A 61 2.08 -14.35 22.24
C PRO A 61 2.88 -14.79 21.03
N SER A 62 3.35 -16.04 21.08
CA SER A 62 4.07 -16.62 19.95
C SER A 62 3.15 -16.68 18.73
N LEU A 63 3.71 -16.41 17.56
CA LEU A 63 2.97 -16.35 16.30
C LEU A 63 3.08 -17.67 15.55
N SER A 64 1.97 -18.37 15.36
CA SER A 64 1.92 -19.45 14.37
C SER A 64 1.99 -18.85 12.96
N VAL A 65 2.92 -19.35 12.14
CA VAL A 65 3.12 -18.96 10.74
C VAL A 65 2.05 -19.65 9.90
N THR A 66 0.82 -19.17 10.00
CA THR A 66 -0.31 -19.50 9.12
C THR A 66 -0.75 -18.27 8.36
N VAL A 67 -1.66 -18.41 7.40
CA VAL A 67 -2.24 -17.25 6.70
C VAL A 67 -2.91 -16.30 7.70
N GLU A 68 -3.69 -16.83 8.63
CA GLU A 68 -4.42 -16.06 9.64
C GLU A 68 -3.46 -15.40 10.64
N GLY A 69 -2.40 -16.10 11.06
CA GLY A 69 -1.37 -15.54 11.92
C GLY A 69 -0.67 -14.35 11.27
N MET A 70 -0.26 -14.49 9.99
CA MET A 70 0.40 -13.43 9.24
C MET A 70 -0.53 -12.23 8.99
N LEU A 71 -1.83 -12.47 8.73
CA LEU A 71 -2.84 -11.42 8.66
C LEU A 71 -3.02 -10.69 9.99
N ALA A 72 -3.10 -11.43 11.11
CA ALA A 72 -3.22 -10.84 12.43
C ALA A 72 -2.00 -9.98 12.76
N LEU A 73 -0.79 -10.43 12.41
CA LEU A 73 0.43 -9.65 12.53
C LEU A 73 0.36 -8.34 11.73
N LYS A 74 -0.07 -8.42 10.47
CA LYS A 74 -0.19 -7.24 9.61
C LYS A 74 -1.20 -6.24 10.15
N ARG A 75 -2.35 -6.71 10.64
CA ARG A 75 -3.37 -5.86 11.29
C ARG A 75 -2.87 -5.23 12.58
N ALA A 76 -2.10 -5.97 13.38
CA ALA A 76 -1.53 -5.46 14.62
C ALA A 76 -0.61 -4.25 14.38
N ARG A 77 0.05 -4.15 13.22
CA ARG A 77 0.85 -2.96 12.82
C ARG A 77 0.04 -1.66 12.82
N TYR A 78 -1.26 -1.76 12.64
CA TYR A 78 -2.17 -0.63 12.51
C TYR A 78 -3.11 -0.48 13.71
N ALA A 79 -3.00 -1.35 14.73
CA ALA A 79 -3.92 -1.39 15.86
C ALA A 79 -3.91 -0.08 16.68
N ASP A 80 -2.77 0.59 16.73
CA ASP A 80 -2.59 1.83 17.49
C ASP A 80 -2.94 3.09 16.68
N LEU A 81 -3.26 2.96 15.39
CA LEU A 81 -3.63 4.11 14.57
C LEU A 81 -5.11 4.46 14.75
N GLN A 82 -5.40 5.75 14.84
CA GLN A 82 -6.76 6.23 15.05
C GLN A 82 -7.60 6.09 13.77
N PRO A 83 -8.76 5.41 13.80
CA PRO A 83 -9.66 5.38 12.67
C PRO A 83 -10.30 6.75 12.41
N VAL A 84 -10.46 7.10 11.14
CA VAL A 84 -11.00 8.39 10.70
C VAL A 84 -12.25 8.15 9.85
N ALA A 85 -13.30 8.94 10.10
CA ALA A 85 -14.52 8.89 9.32
C ALA A 85 -14.28 9.39 7.89
N LEU A 86 -14.97 8.77 6.92
CA LEU A 86 -14.87 9.12 5.50
C LEU A 86 -15.06 10.63 5.25
N ALA A 87 -16.05 11.24 5.90
CA ALA A 87 -16.34 12.67 5.75
C ALA A 87 -15.18 13.58 6.16
N ALA A 88 -14.36 13.18 7.14
CA ALA A 88 -13.17 13.94 7.54
C ALA A 88 -12.06 13.85 6.48
N VAL A 89 -11.91 12.68 5.85
CA VAL A 89 -10.97 12.49 4.73
C VAL A 89 -11.41 13.32 3.52
N GLU A 90 -12.71 13.29 3.19
CA GLU A 90 -13.28 14.12 2.11
C GLU A 90 -13.09 15.61 2.37
N ALA A 91 -13.34 16.07 3.60
CA ALA A 91 -13.10 17.46 3.99
C ALA A 91 -11.62 17.85 3.83
N ALA A 92 -10.69 16.97 4.25
CA ALA A 92 -9.26 17.21 4.12
C ALA A 92 -8.78 17.29 2.66
N MET A 93 -9.46 16.62 1.73
CA MET A 93 -9.16 16.67 0.29
C MET A 93 -9.92 17.75 -0.47
N ALA A 94 -10.89 18.44 0.15
CA ALA A 94 -11.62 19.52 -0.51
C ALA A 94 -10.70 20.58 -1.17
N PRO A 95 -9.55 20.97 -0.59
CA PRO A 95 -8.60 21.91 -1.22
C PRO A 95 -7.98 21.40 -2.52
N TRP A 96 -8.04 20.09 -2.83
CA TRP A 96 -7.49 19.55 -4.07
C TRP A 96 -8.28 20.02 -5.29
N HIS A 97 -9.52 20.48 -5.14
CA HIS A 97 -10.27 21.07 -6.25
C HIS A 97 -9.52 22.28 -6.82
N GLY A 98 -9.26 22.26 -8.14
CA GLY A 98 -8.48 23.29 -8.81
C GLY A 98 -6.96 23.20 -8.61
N ALA A 99 -6.47 22.26 -7.79
CA ALA A 99 -5.05 21.98 -7.66
C ALA A 99 -4.46 21.47 -8.97
N THR A 100 -3.17 21.74 -9.19
CA THR A 100 -2.45 21.34 -10.40
C THR A 100 -1.44 20.25 -10.08
N VAL A 101 -1.41 19.17 -10.89
CA VAL A 101 -0.38 18.13 -10.76
C VAL A 101 0.99 18.72 -11.08
N ARG A 102 1.82 18.85 -10.05
CA ARG A 102 3.19 19.37 -10.14
C ARG A 102 4.15 18.29 -10.63
N ALA A 103 4.12 17.15 -9.95
CA ALA A 103 4.94 15.97 -10.23
C ALA A 103 4.06 14.72 -10.20
N VAL A 104 4.43 13.74 -11.02
CA VAL A 104 3.78 12.44 -11.04
C VAL A 104 4.78 11.39 -11.52
N THR A 105 4.98 10.35 -10.72
CA THR A 105 5.93 9.28 -11.02
C THR A 105 5.30 7.91 -10.77
N ALA A 106 5.72 6.95 -11.58
CA ALA A 106 5.57 5.54 -11.31
C ALA A 106 6.98 4.97 -11.13
N GLU A 107 7.23 4.29 -10.02
CA GLU A 107 8.52 3.68 -9.71
C GLU A 107 8.36 2.24 -9.22
N ARG A 108 9.46 1.50 -9.14
CA ARG A 108 9.45 0.17 -8.56
C ARG A 108 9.60 0.30 -7.04
N GLY A 109 8.60 -0.11 -6.29
CA GLY A 109 8.67 -0.19 -4.85
C GLY A 109 9.60 -1.34 -4.41
N ASN A 110 10.17 -1.20 -3.21
CA ASN A 110 11.15 -2.14 -2.67
C ASN A 110 10.56 -3.53 -2.34
N SER A 111 9.24 -3.66 -2.16
CA SER A 111 8.61 -4.93 -1.74
C SER A 111 7.19 -5.17 -2.30
N SER A 112 6.59 -4.22 -3.02
CA SER A 112 5.13 -4.19 -3.26
C SER A 112 4.73 -3.82 -4.69
N GLY A 113 5.54 -4.21 -5.69
CA GLY A 113 5.28 -3.91 -7.10
C GLY A 113 5.55 -2.43 -7.42
N SER A 114 4.86 -1.88 -8.43
CA SER A 114 5.01 -0.45 -8.77
C SER A 114 4.26 0.46 -7.78
N MET A 115 4.84 1.65 -7.55
CA MET A 115 4.30 2.69 -6.68
C MET A 115 4.02 3.94 -7.51
N LEU A 116 2.90 4.59 -7.24
CA LEU A 116 2.52 5.87 -7.81
C LEU A 116 2.76 6.97 -6.77
N HIS A 117 3.41 8.04 -7.19
CA HIS A 117 3.43 9.31 -6.46
C HIS A 117 2.79 10.40 -7.28
N VAL A 118 1.91 11.18 -6.66
CA VAL A 118 1.31 12.38 -7.24
C VAL A 118 1.54 13.53 -6.27
N GLU A 119 2.16 14.60 -6.76
CA GLU A 119 2.24 15.87 -6.05
C GLU A 119 1.29 16.89 -6.69
N LEU A 120 0.50 17.53 -5.86
CA LEU A 120 -0.48 18.54 -6.23
C LEU A 120 -0.04 19.88 -5.64
N LYS A 121 0.00 20.92 -6.48
CA LYS A 121 0.14 22.30 -6.06
C LYS A 121 -1.26 22.90 -5.90
N LEU A 122 -1.64 23.23 -4.68
CA LEU A 122 -2.92 23.85 -4.38
C LEU A 122 -2.99 25.30 -4.89
N PRO A 123 -4.18 25.87 -5.09
CA PRO A 123 -4.34 27.29 -5.43
C PRO A 123 -3.74 28.23 -4.38
N THR A 124 -3.69 27.81 -3.12
CA THR A 124 -3.03 28.52 -2.00
C THR A 124 -1.52 28.55 -2.10
N GLY A 125 -0.93 27.73 -2.97
CA GLY A 125 0.51 27.55 -3.09
C GLY A 125 1.08 26.43 -2.22
N GLU A 126 0.27 25.71 -1.47
CA GLU A 126 0.74 24.56 -0.68
C GLU A 126 0.91 23.30 -1.54
N THR A 127 1.67 22.32 -1.06
CA THR A 127 1.88 21.05 -1.76
C THR A 127 1.25 19.92 -0.96
N GLN A 128 0.38 19.16 -1.62
CA GLN A 128 -0.25 17.96 -1.08
C GLN A 128 -0.02 16.80 -2.05
N GLY A 129 -0.33 15.57 -1.65
CA GLY A 129 -0.03 14.43 -2.53
C GLY A 129 -0.70 13.13 -2.18
N LEU A 130 -0.44 12.16 -3.06
CA LEU A 130 -0.93 10.80 -3.00
C LEU A 130 0.27 9.88 -3.24
N THR A 131 0.42 8.88 -2.39
CA THR A 131 1.27 7.71 -2.64
C THR A 131 0.40 6.47 -2.68
N ALA A 132 0.49 5.66 -3.72
CA ALA A 132 -0.33 4.45 -3.85
C ALA A 132 0.46 3.28 -4.40
N HIS A 133 0.35 2.12 -3.75
CA HIS A 133 0.74 0.86 -4.38
C HIS A 133 -0.31 0.43 -5.39
N CYS A 134 0.09 -0.45 -6.30
CA CYS A 134 -0.87 -1.02 -7.24
C CYS A 134 -2.01 -1.74 -6.48
N PRO A 135 -3.23 -1.72 -7.05
CA PRO A 135 -3.56 -1.16 -8.35
C PRO A 135 -3.97 0.32 -8.29
N TRP A 136 -3.60 1.00 -9.35
CA TRP A 136 -4.12 2.30 -9.74
C TRP A 136 -4.21 2.31 -11.27
N GLN A 137 -5.07 3.14 -11.85
CA GLN A 137 -5.21 3.25 -13.29
C GLN A 137 -5.49 4.69 -13.71
N VAL A 138 -4.93 5.08 -14.86
CA VAL A 138 -5.30 6.33 -15.54
C VAL A 138 -6.42 6.00 -16.52
N THR A 139 -7.60 6.60 -16.37
CA THR A 139 -8.82 6.19 -17.09
C THR A 139 -8.94 6.74 -18.50
N ALA A 140 -8.01 7.57 -18.95
CA ALA A 140 -8.03 8.11 -20.31
C ALA A 140 -7.96 6.96 -21.35
N ALA A 141 -9.04 6.80 -22.13
CA ALA A 141 -9.17 5.89 -23.27
C ALA A 141 -8.91 4.39 -23.00
N GLY A 142 -9.47 3.84 -21.91
CA GLY A 142 -9.43 2.38 -21.67
C GLY A 142 -8.17 1.89 -20.97
N GLY A 143 -7.56 2.74 -20.14
CA GLY A 143 -6.36 2.40 -19.39
C GLY A 143 -6.51 1.14 -18.54
N ARG A 144 -5.49 0.27 -18.63
CA ARG A 144 -5.35 -0.95 -17.84
C ARG A 144 -4.89 -0.59 -16.42
N PRO A 145 -5.42 -1.24 -15.37
CA PRO A 145 -4.91 -1.06 -14.02
C PRO A 145 -3.49 -1.58 -13.91
N CYS A 146 -2.66 -0.85 -13.16
CA CYS A 146 -1.32 -1.32 -12.80
C CYS A 146 -1.40 -2.71 -12.17
N SER A 147 -0.55 -3.61 -12.65
CA SER A 147 -0.28 -4.90 -12.01
C SER A 147 1.10 -4.94 -11.35
N TRP A 148 1.26 -5.79 -10.34
CA TRP A 148 2.50 -5.92 -9.56
C TRP A 148 3.74 -6.29 -10.38
N ASN A 149 3.55 -6.94 -11.54
CA ASN A 149 4.59 -7.36 -12.48
C ASN A 149 4.80 -6.41 -13.65
N GLU A 150 4.11 -5.27 -13.67
CA GLU A 150 4.17 -4.39 -14.83
C GLU A 150 5.50 -3.64 -14.88
N ALA A 151 6.04 -3.49 -16.09
CA ALA A 151 7.24 -2.69 -16.27
C ALA A 151 6.94 -1.22 -15.92
N VAL A 152 7.88 -0.57 -15.23
CA VAL A 152 7.73 0.81 -14.77
C VAL A 152 7.59 1.80 -15.95
N SER A 153 8.28 1.59 -17.06
CA SER A 153 8.29 2.58 -18.15
C SER A 153 6.92 2.80 -18.82
N PRO A 154 6.12 1.75 -19.17
CA PRO A 154 4.73 1.93 -19.57
C PRO A 154 3.88 2.70 -18.56
N LEU A 155 4.00 2.36 -17.28
CA LEU A 155 3.28 3.01 -16.19
C LEU A 155 3.64 4.49 -16.08
N GLN A 156 4.94 4.81 -16.10
CA GLN A 156 5.44 6.19 -16.09
C GLN A 156 4.90 6.99 -17.27
N ARG A 157 4.86 6.41 -18.48
CA ARG A 157 4.28 7.08 -19.66
C ARG A 157 2.80 7.41 -19.46
N ALA A 158 2.02 6.46 -18.93
CA ALA A 158 0.60 6.67 -18.68
C ALA A 158 0.37 7.82 -17.69
N VAL A 159 1.06 7.80 -16.55
CA VAL A 159 0.86 8.82 -15.49
C VAL A 159 1.45 10.18 -15.85
N SER A 160 2.49 10.23 -16.69
CA SER A 160 3.09 11.49 -17.17
C SER A 160 2.08 12.37 -17.93
N THR A 161 1.02 11.78 -18.48
CA THR A 161 -0.07 12.53 -19.13
C THR A 161 -0.87 13.40 -18.17
N LEU A 162 -0.82 13.09 -16.86
CA LEU A 162 -1.49 13.85 -15.80
C LEU A 162 -0.69 15.09 -15.36
N ARG A 163 0.58 15.22 -15.76
CA ARG A 163 1.43 16.35 -15.36
C ARG A 163 0.81 17.67 -15.86
N ARG A 164 0.80 18.69 -14.98
CA ARG A 164 0.19 20.01 -15.20
C ARG A 164 -1.33 19.99 -15.41
N LYS A 165 -2.00 18.86 -15.24
CA LYS A 165 -3.47 18.81 -15.30
C LYS A 165 -4.05 19.38 -14.01
N LYS A 166 -5.19 20.07 -14.14
CA LYS A 166 -5.97 20.56 -13.00
C LYS A 166 -6.95 19.51 -12.54
N VAL A 167 -7.03 19.31 -11.24
CA VAL A 167 -8.03 18.46 -10.59
C VAL A 167 -9.38 19.16 -10.67
N ALA A 168 -10.36 18.47 -11.25
CA ALA A 168 -11.75 18.91 -11.33
C ALA A 168 -12.57 18.39 -10.14
N SER A 169 -12.32 17.17 -9.69
CA SER A 169 -12.96 16.62 -8.50
C SER A 169 -12.15 15.49 -7.89
N VAL A 170 -12.37 15.25 -6.60
CA VAL A 170 -11.85 14.12 -5.86
C VAL A 170 -13.03 13.46 -5.15
N ARG A 171 -13.15 12.14 -5.24
CA ARG A 171 -14.19 11.36 -4.58
C ARG A 171 -13.58 10.11 -3.96
N VAL A 172 -13.98 9.82 -2.73
CA VAL A 172 -13.73 8.52 -2.12
C VAL A 172 -15.02 7.73 -2.13
N GLN A 173 -14.98 6.53 -2.68
CA GLN A 173 -16.13 5.64 -2.72
C GLN A 173 -16.31 4.92 -1.39
N VAL A 174 -17.50 4.39 -1.13
CA VAL A 174 -17.79 3.56 0.07
C VAL A 174 -16.86 2.34 0.17
N SER A 175 -16.37 1.84 -0.98
CA SER A 175 -15.35 0.78 -1.06
C SER A 175 -13.94 1.21 -0.60
N GLY A 176 -13.74 2.50 -0.34
CA GLY A 176 -12.44 3.12 -0.07
C GLY A 176 -11.61 3.39 -1.32
N ALA A 177 -12.16 3.21 -2.52
CA ALA A 177 -11.48 3.59 -3.76
C ALA A 177 -11.42 5.12 -3.92
N LEU A 178 -10.28 5.65 -4.35
CA LEU A 178 -10.10 7.07 -4.63
C LEU A 178 -10.23 7.34 -6.13
N GLU A 179 -11.06 8.29 -6.50
CA GLU A 179 -11.22 8.80 -7.85
C GLU A 179 -10.81 10.28 -7.91
N VAL A 180 -9.79 10.58 -8.70
CA VAL A 180 -9.36 11.95 -9.03
C VAL A 180 -9.69 12.21 -10.48
N SER A 181 -10.65 13.09 -10.74
CA SER A 181 -11.00 13.54 -12.09
C SER A 181 -10.26 14.81 -12.43
N PHE A 182 -9.74 14.90 -13.66
CA PHE A 182 -9.04 16.06 -14.17
C PHE A 182 -9.91 16.84 -15.17
N ALA A 183 -9.68 18.15 -15.29
CA ALA A 183 -10.44 19.03 -16.17
C ALA A 183 -10.40 18.64 -17.67
N THR A 184 -9.48 17.75 -18.06
CA THR A 184 -9.37 17.22 -19.42
C THR A 184 -10.26 16.00 -19.69
N GLY A 185 -11.04 15.54 -18.70
CA GLY A 185 -11.83 14.31 -18.78
C GLY A 185 -11.02 13.02 -18.52
N ALA A 186 -9.72 13.14 -18.26
CA ALA A 186 -8.91 12.04 -17.74
C ALA A 186 -9.21 11.85 -16.25
N GLY A 187 -9.03 10.63 -15.74
CA GLY A 187 -9.12 10.33 -14.31
C GLY A 187 -7.97 9.46 -13.83
N LEU A 188 -7.75 9.46 -12.53
CA LEU A 188 -6.90 8.53 -11.80
C LEU A 188 -7.80 7.80 -10.80
N LEU A 189 -7.84 6.49 -10.89
CA LEU A 189 -8.53 5.63 -9.93
C LEU A 189 -7.48 4.85 -9.12
N VAL A 190 -7.66 4.75 -7.81
CA VAL A 190 -6.79 4.01 -6.90
C VAL A 190 -7.63 3.08 -6.04
N GLY A 191 -7.22 1.81 -5.95
CA GLY A 191 -7.89 0.85 -5.08
C GLY A 191 -9.33 0.50 -5.48
N GLY A 192 -9.67 0.58 -6.77
CA GLY A 192 -11.00 0.24 -7.29
C GLY A 192 -11.37 -1.23 -7.05
N ALA A 193 -12.46 -1.47 -6.31
CA ALA A 193 -13.04 -2.80 -6.16
C ALA A 193 -13.56 -3.29 -7.53
N GLY A 194 -13.06 -4.43 -8.01
CA GLY A 194 -13.44 -5.03 -9.30
C GLY A 194 -12.30 -5.14 -10.32
N TRP A 195 -11.10 -4.62 -10.03
CA TRP A 195 -9.94 -4.80 -10.92
C TRP A 195 -9.15 -6.09 -10.66
N TYR A 196 -9.44 -6.77 -9.56
CA TYR A 196 -9.01 -8.13 -9.30
C TYR A 196 -10.22 -9.05 -9.37
N PRO A 197 -10.43 -9.74 -10.49
CA PRO A 197 -11.51 -10.72 -10.63
C PRO A 197 -11.22 -12.03 -9.85
N GLN A 198 -10.11 -12.11 -9.11
CA GLN A 198 -9.71 -13.30 -8.36
C GLN A 198 -9.84 -13.07 -6.85
N ALA A 199 -10.19 -14.16 -6.17
CA ALA A 199 -10.82 -14.21 -4.86
C ALA A 199 -10.09 -13.44 -3.75
N GLU A 200 -10.87 -12.76 -2.92
CA GLU A 200 -10.49 -12.28 -1.58
C GLU A 200 -9.16 -11.49 -1.54
N VAL A 201 -9.14 -10.33 -2.19
CA VAL A 201 -8.05 -9.37 -1.99
C VAL A 201 -8.17 -8.75 -0.59
N ALA A 202 -7.22 -9.09 0.29
CA ALA A 202 -6.99 -8.36 1.54
C ALA A 202 -6.04 -7.20 1.24
N ASP A 203 -6.33 -6.03 1.82
CA ASP A 203 -5.41 -4.88 1.87
C ASP A 203 -5.01 -4.25 0.53
N LEU A 204 -5.59 -3.06 0.26
CA LEU A 204 -5.01 -2.09 -0.68
C LEU A 204 -4.52 -0.92 0.17
N HIS A 205 -3.27 -0.51 0.00
CA HIS A 205 -2.70 0.62 0.73
C HIS A 205 -2.48 1.81 -0.18
N TYR A 206 -2.98 2.97 0.25
CA TYR A 206 -2.53 4.25 -0.25
C TYR A 206 -2.52 5.28 0.87
N TRP A 207 -1.66 6.28 0.71
CA TRP A 207 -1.45 7.39 1.61
C TRP A 207 -1.89 8.68 0.95
N LEU A 208 -2.67 9.45 1.68
CA LEU A 208 -3.02 10.82 1.33
C LEU A 208 -2.20 11.75 2.22
N HIS A 209 -1.39 12.59 1.58
CA HIS A 209 -0.55 13.58 2.24
C HIS A 209 -1.24 14.94 2.11
N THR A 210 -1.71 15.46 3.23
CA THR A 210 -2.20 16.84 3.35
C THR A 210 -1.20 17.65 4.17
N ASN A 211 -1.41 18.96 4.29
CA ASN A 211 -0.47 19.81 5.05
C ASN A 211 -0.46 19.42 6.54
N ASP A 212 -1.61 19.06 7.10
CA ASP A 212 -1.80 18.89 8.54
C ASP A 212 -1.86 17.42 8.97
N ALA A 213 -2.00 16.51 8.01
CA ALA A 213 -2.24 15.09 8.29
C ALA A 213 -1.79 14.18 7.15
N MET A 214 -1.44 12.95 7.52
CA MET A 214 -1.30 11.84 6.60
C MET A 214 -2.40 10.81 6.90
N TYR A 215 -3.16 10.43 5.88
CA TYR A 215 -4.21 9.42 6.01
C TYR A 215 -3.77 8.15 5.29
N LEU A 216 -3.82 7.02 5.99
CA LEU A 216 -3.52 5.71 5.44
C LEU A 216 -4.83 4.95 5.24
N ARG A 217 -5.06 4.45 4.01
CA ARG A 217 -6.15 3.51 3.73
C ARG A 217 -5.67 2.08 3.96
N VAL A 218 -6.35 1.34 4.82
CA VAL A 218 -6.16 -0.12 5.04
C VAL A 218 -7.52 -0.80 4.91
N ALA A 219 -7.64 -1.77 4.01
CA ALA A 219 -8.93 -2.38 3.67
C ALA A 219 -10.05 -1.32 3.54
N THR A 220 -11.22 -1.45 4.16
CA THR A 220 -12.31 -0.47 4.01
C THR A 220 -12.20 0.75 4.95
N GLN A 221 -11.09 0.94 5.66
CA GLN A 221 -10.93 1.95 6.70
C GLN A 221 -9.82 2.95 6.38
N PHE A 222 -10.00 4.18 6.86
CA PHE A 222 -8.95 5.20 6.90
C PHE A 222 -8.44 5.34 8.32
N LEU A 223 -7.11 5.45 8.43
CA LEU A 223 -6.38 5.60 9.67
C LEU A 223 -5.59 6.90 9.61
N LEU A 224 -5.58 7.66 10.70
CA LEU A 224 -4.71 8.83 10.84
C LEU A 224 -3.30 8.35 11.16
N GLN A 225 -2.36 8.68 10.30
CA GLN A 225 -0.94 8.41 10.53
C GLN A 225 -0.29 9.70 11.05
N PRO A 226 0.35 9.68 12.22
CA PRO A 226 1.07 10.83 12.73
C PRO A 226 2.11 11.28 11.70
N LEU A 227 2.15 12.60 11.42
CA LEU A 227 3.30 13.19 10.75
C LEU A 227 4.49 12.99 11.70
N ARG A 228 5.50 12.23 11.27
CA ARG A 228 6.76 12.22 12.01
C ARG A 228 7.32 13.63 11.87
N VAL A 229 7.26 14.41 12.93
CA VAL A 229 8.11 15.59 13.07
C VAL A 229 9.50 15.00 13.21
N GLU A 230 10.29 15.03 12.15
CA GLU A 230 11.73 14.86 12.31
C GLU A 230 12.17 16.05 13.16
N ASP A 231 12.54 15.78 14.42
CA ASP A 231 13.26 16.74 15.27
C ASP A 231 14.65 16.99 14.67
N GLU A 232 14.71 17.63 13.50
CA GLU A 232 15.91 18.30 13.01
C GLU A 232 16.04 19.64 13.73
N GLN A 233 16.39 19.62 15.03
CA GLN A 233 16.99 20.75 15.76
C GLN A 233 17.29 20.36 17.22
N ALA A 234 18.36 19.59 17.46
CA ALA A 234 19.04 19.56 18.77
C ALA A 234 20.41 18.85 18.73
N GLU A 235 21.31 19.14 17.78
CA GLU A 235 22.72 18.74 17.94
C GLU A 235 23.69 19.51 17.02
N GLU A 236 23.56 20.84 16.91
CA GLU A 236 24.64 21.67 16.34
C GLU A 236 24.66 23.11 16.89
N GLU A 237 24.37 23.29 18.18
CA GLU A 237 24.76 24.51 18.94
C GLU A 237 25.57 24.15 20.22
N GLY A 238 26.15 22.95 20.25
CA GLY A 238 26.92 22.42 21.38
C GLY A 238 28.42 22.24 21.14
N ALA A 239 28.97 22.81 20.06
CA ALA A 239 30.41 22.82 19.80
C ALA A 239 30.86 24.24 19.42
N SER A 240 30.84 25.14 20.41
CA SER A 240 31.68 26.35 20.43
C SER A 240 32.86 26.11 21.36
#